data_AF-A0AAD8JCZ3-F1
#
_entry.id   AF-A0AAD8JCZ3-F1
#
_cell.length_a   1.000
_cell.length_b   1.000
_cell.length_c   1.000
_cell.angle_alpha   90.00
_cell.angle_beta   90.00
_cell.angle_gamma   90.00
#
_symmetry.space_group_name_H-M   'P 1'
#
loop_
_entity.id
_entity.type
_entity.pdbx_description
1 polymer ?
#
loop_
_entity_poly.entity_id
_entity_poly.type
_entity_poly.pdbx_seq_one_letter_code
_entity_poly.pdbx_strand_id
1 'polypeptide(L)'
;MSAMKNPNLGWCEPYGYHRFCVIHLAVSFVSTFTKSGLKEMVVTMYSQLTVDKFNLHWKTVMVVEPRAEEWFSEMYPKHSALSCDGGKRFGIMTTNMAESWNNAIN
;
A
#
# COMPACT_ATOMS: atom_id res chain seq x y z
N MET A 1 -11.75 2.79 -12.93
CA MET A 1 -11.37 3.97 -12.12
C MET A 1 -12.06 5.29 -12.54
N SER A 2 -13.07 5.31 -13.44
CA SER A 2 -13.66 6.59 -13.90
C SER A 2 -14.38 7.37 -12.79
N ALA A 3 -15.03 6.69 -11.85
CA ALA A 3 -15.70 7.31 -10.71
C ALA A 3 -14.72 8.00 -9.73
N MET A 4 -13.55 7.40 -9.48
CA MET A 4 -12.53 7.95 -8.56
C MET A 4 -11.84 9.20 -9.10
N LYS A 5 -11.94 9.44 -10.42
CA LYS A 5 -11.37 10.63 -11.07
C LYS A 5 -12.41 11.73 -11.29
N ASN A 6 -13.65 11.53 -10.87
CA ASN A 6 -14.71 12.51 -11.05
C ASN A 6 -14.80 13.44 -9.83
N PRO A 7 -14.35 14.71 -9.96
CA PRO A 7 -14.32 15.64 -8.83
C PRO A 7 -15.72 16.00 -8.30
N ASN A 8 -16.77 15.80 -9.11
CA ASN A 8 -18.14 16.13 -8.74
C ASN A 8 -18.78 15.12 -7.75
N LEU A 9 -18.11 13.99 -7.50
CA LEU A 9 -18.64 12.94 -6.64
C LEU A 9 -18.11 13.02 -5.19
N GLY A 10 -17.25 13.99 -4.87
CA GLY A 10 -16.71 14.17 -3.51
C GLY A 10 -15.72 13.09 -3.06
N TRP A 11 -15.34 12.15 -3.93
CA TRP A 11 -14.37 11.11 -3.63
C TRP A 11 -12.91 11.60 -3.70
N CYS A 12 -12.68 12.81 -4.19
CA CYS A 12 -11.35 13.42 -4.28
C CYS A 12 -11.09 14.38 -3.10
N GLU A 13 -9.83 14.75 -2.90
CA GLU A 13 -9.43 15.71 -1.87
C GLU A 13 -10.16 17.07 -2.06
N PRO A 14 -10.53 17.78 -0.96
CA PRO A 14 -10.22 17.49 0.45
C PRO A 14 -11.21 16.54 1.14
N TYR A 15 -12.28 16.12 0.46
CA TYR A 15 -13.41 15.40 1.06
C TYR A 15 -13.21 13.87 1.09
N GLY A 16 -12.44 13.33 0.14
CA GLY A 16 -12.07 11.92 0.08
C GLY A 16 -10.58 11.74 -0.18
N TYR A 17 -9.96 10.79 0.52
CA TYR A 17 -8.56 10.41 0.32
C TYR A 17 -8.49 8.97 -0.17
N HIS A 18 -7.64 8.72 -1.17
CA HIS A 18 -7.45 7.39 -1.73
C HIS A 18 -6.15 6.77 -1.25
N ARG A 19 -6.19 5.48 -0.91
CA ARG A 19 -5.04 4.69 -0.49
C ARG A 19 -5.17 3.25 -0.97
N PHE A 20 -4.04 2.64 -1.29
CA PHE A 20 -3.97 1.20 -1.54
C PHE A 20 -4.07 0.42 -0.22
N CYS A 21 -4.88 -0.65 -0.23
CA CYS A 21 -4.80 -1.66 0.82
C CYS A 21 -3.42 -2.32 0.77
N VAL A 22 -2.70 -2.28 1.89
CA VAL A 22 -1.33 -2.83 1.99
C VAL A 22 -1.30 -4.32 1.67
N ILE A 23 -2.35 -5.06 2.03
CA ILE A 23 -2.46 -6.49 1.75
C ILE A 23 -2.53 -6.75 0.26
N HIS A 24 -3.43 -6.04 -0.46
CA HIS A 24 -3.55 -6.18 -1.91
C HIS A 24 -2.29 -5.73 -2.62
N LEU A 25 -1.68 -4.62 -2.19
CA LEU A 25 -0.41 -4.15 -2.71
C LEU A 25 0.68 -5.22 -2.56
N ALA A 26 0.79 -5.83 -1.38
CA ALA A 26 1.77 -6.89 -1.12
C ALA A 26 1.51 -8.15 -1.96
N VAL A 27 0.24 -8.52 -2.18
CA VAL A 27 -0.14 -9.64 -3.06
C VAL A 27 0.22 -9.34 -4.52
N SER A 28 -0.10 -8.16 -5.03
CA SER A 28 0.30 -7.72 -6.39
C SER A 28 1.81 -7.60 -6.55
N PHE A 29 2.50 -7.23 -5.47
CA PHE A 29 3.95 -7.18 -5.46
C PHE A 29 4.55 -8.57 -5.61
N VAL A 30 4.10 -9.57 -4.83
CA VAL A 30 4.64 -10.93 -4.93
C VAL A 30 4.16 -11.70 -6.16
N SER A 31 3.06 -11.29 -6.80
CA SER A 31 2.71 -11.81 -8.12
C SER A 31 3.68 -11.35 -9.21
N THR A 32 4.36 -10.22 -8.98
CA THR A 32 5.39 -9.68 -9.88
C THR A 32 6.79 -10.19 -9.50
N PHE A 33 7.11 -10.21 -8.20
CA PHE A 33 8.40 -10.61 -7.66
C PHE A 33 8.25 -11.84 -6.75
N THR A 34 8.62 -13.01 -7.26
CA THR A 34 8.31 -14.32 -6.64
C THR A 34 9.28 -14.76 -5.55
N LYS A 35 10.11 -13.86 -4.98
CA LYS A 35 11.04 -14.21 -3.89
C LYS A 35 10.28 -14.40 -2.57
N SER A 36 10.69 -15.41 -1.82
CA SER A 36 10.13 -15.71 -0.49
C SER A 36 10.34 -14.55 0.49
N GLY A 37 9.34 -14.27 1.33
CA GLY A 37 9.42 -13.25 2.38
C GLY A 37 9.12 -11.82 1.92
N LEU A 38 9.00 -11.57 0.61
CA LEU A 38 8.74 -10.23 0.09
C LEU A 38 7.38 -9.68 0.51
N LYS A 39 6.35 -10.54 0.64
CA LYS A 39 5.02 -10.14 1.09
C LYS A 39 5.09 -9.53 2.49
N GLU A 40 5.71 -10.25 3.43
CA GLU A 40 5.87 -9.84 4.82
C GLU A 40 6.72 -8.58 4.94
N MET A 41 7.79 -8.45 4.14
CA MET A 41 8.63 -7.26 4.09
C MET A 41 7.84 -6.03 3.63
N VAL A 42 7.02 -6.15 2.58
CA VAL A 42 6.18 -5.05 2.08
C VAL A 42 5.12 -4.68 3.12
N VAL A 43 4.41 -5.66 3.68
CA VAL A 43 3.41 -5.39 4.74
C VAL A 43 4.06 -4.66 5.91
N THR A 44 5.22 -5.11 6.37
CA THR A 44 5.97 -4.50 7.47
C THR A 44 6.39 -3.07 7.12
N MET A 45 6.92 -2.86 5.91
CA MET A 45 7.36 -1.55 5.43
C MET A 45 6.22 -0.53 5.47
N TYR A 46 5.06 -0.85 4.88
CA TYR A 46 3.91 0.07 4.84
C TYR A 46 3.20 0.24 6.18
N SER A 47 3.41 -0.69 7.13
CA SER A 47 2.87 -0.63 8.49
C SER A 47 3.64 0.31 9.42
N GLN A 48 4.75 0.90 8.98
CA GLN A 48 5.56 1.76 9.84
C GLN A 48 4.89 3.12 10.10
N LEU A 49 4.92 3.53 11.36
CA LEU A 49 4.32 4.79 11.82
C LEU A 49 5.21 6.02 11.59
N THR A 50 6.51 5.82 11.35
CA THR A 50 7.45 6.91 11.11
C THR A 50 8.13 6.75 9.77
N VAL A 51 8.44 7.89 9.14
CA VAL A 51 9.14 7.93 7.85
C VAL A 51 10.52 7.28 7.94
N ASP A 52 11.23 7.46 9.06
CA ASP A 52 12.55 6.85 9.25
C ASP A 52 12.51 5.32 9.28
N LYS A 53 11.53 4.74 10.00
CA LYS A 53 11.34 3.28 10.03
C LYS A 53 10.90 2.79 8.65
N PHE A 54 9.97 3.48 8.00
CA PHE A 54 9.59 3.17 6.62
C PHE A 54 10.82 3.12 5.70
N ASN A 55 11.67 4.15 5.74
CA ASN A 55 12.88 4.26 4.92
C ASN A 55 13.90 3.15 5.22
N LEU A 56 14.01 2.72 6.48
CA LEU A 56 14.85 1.58 6.84
C LEU A 56 14.36 0.30 6.16
N HIS A 57 13.07 0.01 6.25
CA HIS A 57 12.49 -1.17 5.60
C HIS A 57 12.52 -1.07 4.07
N TRP A 58 12.34 0.13 3.51
CA TRP A 58 12.49 0.39 2.07
C TRP A 58 13.88 -0.03 1.59
N LYS A 59 14.94 0.41 2.27
CA LYS A 59 16.31 0.00 1.94
C LYS A 59 16.48 -1.53 1.97
N THR A 60 15.91 -2.20 2.98
CA THR A 60 15.95 -3.66 3.06
C THR A 60 15.25 -4.32 1.87
N VAL A 61 14.08 -3.86 1.47
CA VAL A 61 13.37 -4.39 0.28
C VAL A 61 14.20 -4.16 -0.98
N MET A 62 14.80 -2.98 -1.16
CA MET A 62 15.64 -2.68 -2.33
C MET A 62 16.92 -3.53 -2.39
N VAL A 63 17.50 -3.89 -1.24
CA VAL A 63 18.63 -4.83 -1.20
C VAL A 63 18.21 -6.24 -1.65
N VAL A 64 17.03 -6.69 -1.24
CA VAL A 64 16.52 -8.03 -1.59
C VAL A 64 16.01 -8.09 -3.02
N GLU A 65 15.34 -7.05 -3.49
CA GLU A 65 14.77 -6.94 -4.85
C GLU A 65 14.94 -5.51 -5.40
N PRO A 66 16.10 -5.20 -6.03
CA PRO A 66 16.37 -3.87 -6.55
C PRO A 66 15.38 -3.40 -7.63
N ARG A 67 14.81 -4.32 -8.42
CA ARG A 67 13.82 -4.00 -9.47
C ARG A 67 12.49 -3.50 -8.89
N ALA A 68 12.28 -3.65 -7.59
CA ALA A 68 11.10 -3.14 -6.91
C ALA A 68 11.02 -1.61 -6.95
N GLU A 69 12.15 -0.91 -7.07
CA GLU A 69 12.17 0.57 -7.12
C GLU A 69 11.35 1.10 -8.32
N GLU A 70 11.60 0.55 -9.51
CA GLU A 70 10.89 0.91 -10.74
C GLU A 70 9.40 0.60 -10.61
N TRP A 71 9.05 -0.61 -10.16
CA TRP A 71 7.66 -1.02 -9.95
C TRP A 71 6.90 -0.11 -8.99
N PHE A 72 7.54 0.30 -7.90
CA PHE A 72 6.96 1.25 -6.96
C PHE A 72 6.88 2.66 -7.57
N SER A 73 7.82 3.10 -8.41
CA SER A 73 7.76 4.42 -9.03
C SER A 73 6.51 4.61 -9.91
N GLU A 74 6.06 3.54 -10.57
CA GLU A 74 4.86 3.54 -11.41
C GLU A 74 3.55 3.60 -10.59
N MET A 75 3.56 3.10 -9.35
CA MET A 75 2.38 2.91 -8.50
C MET A 75 2.02 4.12 -7.61
N TYR A 76 2.79 5.22 -7.64
CA TYR A 76 2.64 6.39 -6.75
C TYR A 76 2.45 6.06 -5.24
N PRO A 77 3.32 5.25 -4.62
CA PRO A 77 3.15 4.68 -3.28
C PRO A 77 3.40 5.64 -2.12
N LYS A 78 3.92 6.86 -2.36
CA LYS A 78 4.28 7.78 -1.28
C LYS A 78 3.12 8.17 -0.38
N HIS A 79 1.87 8.00 -0.83
CA HIS A 79 0.67 8.26 -0.02
C HIS A 79 0.07 7.03 0.68
N SER A 80 0.60 5.82 0.44
CA SER A 80 0.04 4.58 1.01
C SER A 80 0.72 4.08 2.28
N ALA A 81 1.89 4.61 2.66
CA ALA A 81 2.53 4.30 3.94
C ALA A 81 1.81 4.96 5.11
N LEU A 82 1.65 4.25 6.25
CA LEU A 82 1.03 4.84 7.45
C LEU A 82 1.74 6.11 7.92
N SER A 83 3.06 6.15 7.81
CA SER A 83 3.88 7.33 8.07
C SER A 83 3.52 8.58 7.24
N CYS A 84 2.78 8.43 6.15
CA CYS A 84 2.39 9.50 5.24
C CYS A 84 0.89 9.85 5.30
N ASP A 85 0.14 9.37 6.30
CA ASP A 85 -1.32 9.56 6.38
C ASP A 85 -1.77 10.95 6.89
N GLY A 86 -0.81 11.78 7.32
CA GLY A 86 -1.09 13.12 7.84
C GLY A 86 -1.99 13.11 9.09
N GLY A 87 -1.89 12.07 9.92
CA GLY A 87 -2.67 11.90 11.15
C GLY A 87 -4.07 11.35 10.96
N LYS A 88 -4.44 10.97 9.73
CA LYS A 88 -5.81 10.50 9.39
C LYS A 88 -6.10 9.06 9.84
N ARG A 89 -5.12 8.37 10.44
CA ARG A 89 -5.24 7.04 11.08
C ARG A 89 -6.01 6.05 10.21
N PHE A 90 -5.65 5.95 8.93
CA PHE A 90 -6.18 4.94 8.01
C PHE A 90 -5.75 3.50 8.37
N GLY A 91 -5.20 3.30 9.58
CA GLY A 91 -4.49 2.11 10.06
C GLY A 91 -5.36 0.90 10.39
N ILE A 92 -6.60 0.82 9.89
CA ILE A 92 -7.31 -0.46 9.89
C ILE A 92 -6.76 -1.29 8.72
N MET A 93 -5.59 -1.89 8.97
CA MET A 93 -4.94 -2.87 8.10
C MET A 93 -5.35 -4.30 8.47
N THR A 94 -6.57 -4.52 8.96
CA THR A 94 -7.00 -5.87 9.30
C THR A 94 -7.41 -6.59 8.01
N THR A 95 -6.68 -7.66 7.72
CA THR A 95 -6.93 -8.60 6.60
C THR A 95 -8.37 -9.10 6.56
N ASN A 96 -9.00 -9.29 7.73
CA ASN A 96 -10.30 -9.94 7.82
C ASN A 96 -11.40 -9.25 6.99
N MET A 97 -11.46 -7.92 6.95
CA MET A 97 -12.50 -7.22 6.20
C MET A 97 -12.19 -7.28 4.72
N ALA A 98 -10.96 -6.95 4.31
CA ALA A 98 -10.59 -6.98 2.90
C ALA A 98 -10.73 -8.39 2.29
N GLU A 99 -10.34 -9.44 3.02
CA GLU A 99 -10.44 -10.84 2.58
C GLU A 99 -11.87 -11.37 2.67
N SER A 100 -12.61 -11.07 3.74
CA SER A 100 -14.02 -11.49 3.89
C SER A 100 -14.88 -10.92 2.79
N TRP A 101 -14.66 -9.67 2.38
CA TRP A 101 -15.38 -9.11 1.25
C TRP A 101 -14.98 -9.82 -0.05
N ASN A 102 -13.70 -10.02 -0.35
CA ASN A 102 -13.31 -10.74 -1.58
C ASN A 102 -13.92 -12.15 -1.67
N ASN A 103 -14.03 -12.87 -0.57
CA ASN A 103 -14.69 -14.19 -0.54
C ASN A 103 -16.21 -14.11 -0.71
N ALA A 104 -16.84 -12.98 -0.40
CA ALA A 104 -18.29 -12.79 -0.54
C ALA A 104 -18.71 -12.30 -1.94
N ILE A 105 -17.79 -11.72 -2.71
CA ILE A 105 -18.02 -11.20 -4.08
C ILE A 105 -17.33 -12.02 -5.19
N ASN A 106 -16.63 -13.11 -4.83
CA ASN A 106 -16.22 -14.18 -5.75
C ASN A 106 -17.25 -15.31 -5.73
#